data_AF-A0A2V7PRA7-F1
#
_entry.id   AF-A0A2V7PRA7-F1
#
_cell.length_a   1.000
_cell.length_b   1.000
_cell.length_c   1.000
_cell.angle_alpha   90.00
_cell.angle_beta   90.00
_cell.angle_gamma   90.00
#
_symmetry.space_group_name_H-M   'P 1'
#
loop_
_entity.id
_entity.type
_entity.pdbx_description
1 polymer ?
#
loop_
_entity_poly.entity_id
_entity_poly.type
_entity_poly.pdbx_seq_one_letter_code
_entity_poly.pdbx_strand_id
1 'polypeptide(L)'
;MVLARTAGGYRVHTDAGEITASLRGKLKHQDDDRVVPGDVVVLEGSTIAEIRPRRSVLARRAAQGSSGAGPRRAQPVAANVDQVIVVTSARDP
;
A
#
# COMPACT_ATOMS: atom_id res chain seq x y z
N MET A 1 -0.43 7.17 -9.31
CA MET A 1 -0.94 6.07 -8.45
C MET A 1 0.13 5.01 -8.26
N VAL A 2 0.27 4.47 -7.05
CA VAL A 2 1.24 3.41 -6.74
C VAL A 2 0.77 2.09 -7.35
N LEU A 3 1.67 1.43 -8.09
CA LEU A 3 1.42 0.14 -8.74
C LEU A 3 1.95 -1.02 -7.91
N ALA A 4 3.19 -0.90 -7.43
CA ALA A 4 3.86 -1.96 -6.69
C ALA A 4 5.01 -1.41 -5.85
N ARG A 5 5.34 -2.11 -4.77
CA ARG A 5 6.61 -1.94 -4.07
C ARG A 5 7.66 -2.85 -4.71
N THR A 6 8.83 -2.30 -4.99
CA THR A 6 9.98 -3.01 -5.54
C THR A 6 11.18 -2.90 -4.59
N ALA A 7 12.29 -3.57 -4.90
CA ALA A 7 13.53 -3.43 -4.14
C ALA A 7 14.07 -1.98 -4.16
N GLY A 8 13.86 -1.25 -5.26
CA GLY A 8 14.35 0.13 -5.45
C GLY A 8 13.39 1.24 -4.99
N GLY A 9 12.21 0.90 -4.48
CA GLY A 9 11.20 1.89 -4.06
C GLY A 9 9.79 1.50 -4.48
N TYR A 10 9.06 2.44 -5.05
CA TYR A 10 7.67 2.26 -5.47
C TYR A 10 7.55 2.55 -6.96
N ARG A 11 6.93 1.63 -7.72
CA ARG A 11 6.51 1.92 -9.09
C ARG A 11 5.26 2.77 -9.03
N VAL A 12 5.29 3.93 -9.67
CA VAL A 12 4.20 4.90 -9.67
C VAL A 12 3.82 5.23 -11.10
N HIS A 13 2.55 5.04 -11.43
CA HIS A 13 1.97 5.53 -12.66
C HIS A 13 1.66 7.03 -12.54
N THR A 14 2.12 7.81 -13.52
CA THR A 14 1.87 9.25 -13.67
C THR A 14 1.35 9.51 -15.07
N ASP A 15 0.82 10.71 -15.32
CA ASP A 15 0.35 11.10 -16.65
C ASP A 15 1.49 11.08 -17.70
N ALA A 16 2.74 11.27 -17.28
CA ALA A 16 3.93 11.20 -18.13
C ALA A 16 4.47 9.76 -18.31
N GLY A 17 3.81 8.77 -17.73
CA GLY A 17 4.24 7.38 -17.73
C GLY A 17 4.67 6.88 -16.35
N GLU A 18 5.31 5.73 -16.33
CA GLU A 18 5.69 5.05 -15.10
C GLU A 18 7.08 5.46 -14.63
N ILE A 19 7.22 5.74 -13.34
CA ILE A 19 8.50 6.02 -12.70
C ILE A 19 8.73 5.15 -11.47
N THR A 20 9.99 5.03 -11.06
CA THR A 20 10.34 4.52 -9.73
C THR A 20 10.53 5.71 -8.79
N ALA A 21 9.79 5.70 -7.68
CA ALA A 21 9.82 6.75 -6.68
C ALA A 21 10.30 6.24 -5.31
N SER A 22 11.04 7.07 -4.61
CA SER A 22 11.45 6.82 -3.22
C SER A 22 10.42 7.39 -2.23
N LEU A 23 10.45 6.95 -0.98
CA LEU A 23 9.57 7.50 0.07
C LEU A 23 10.31 8.52 0.91
N ARG A 24 9.73 9.72 1.05
CA ARG A 24 10.24 10.77 1.94
C ARG A 24 10.37 10.23 3.37
N GLY A 25 11.51 10.49 4.02
CA GLY A 25 11.85 9.89 5.31
C GLY A 25 10.79 10.06 6.41
N LYS A 26 10.09 11.20 6.45
CA LYS A 26 9.04 11.47 7.43
C LYS A 26 7.83 10.52 7.31
N LEU A 27 7.49 10.08 6.09
CA LEU A 27 6.43 9.10 5.85
C LEU A 27 6.83 7.66 6.26
N LYS A 28 8.12 7.39 6.49
CA LYS A 28 8.58 6.07 6.95
C LYS A 28 8.25 5.80 8.42
N HIS A 29 7.88 6.82 9.19
CA HIS A 29 7.68 6.74 10.65
C HIS A 29 6.23 7.00 11.08
N GLN A 30 5.33 7.23 10.13
CA GLN A 30 3.90 7.14 10.41
C GLN A 30 3.50 5.66 10.32
N ASP A 31 3.41 5.03 11.50
CA ASP A 31 3.21 3.59 11.69
C ASP A 31 1.98 3.00 10.96
N ASP A 32 1.06 3.84 10.50
CA ASP A 32 -0.22 3.45 9.92
C ASP A 32 -0.30 3.63 8.39
N ASP A 33 0.68 4.32 7.80
CA ASP A 33 0.66 4.79 6.42
C ASP A 33 1.73 4.11 5.56
N ARG A 34 1.85 2.79 5.72
CA ARG A 34 2.63 2.03 4.74
C ARG A 34 2.00 2.23 3.36
N VAL A 35 2.79 2.75 2.42
CA VAL A 35 2.39 2.89 1.01
C VAL A 35 2.10 1.52 0.42
N VAL A 36 0.91 1.36 -0.17
CA VAL A 36 0.43 0.13 -0.80
C VAL A 36 -0.02 0.36 -2.24
N PRO A 37 -0.13 -0.69 -3.07
CA PRO A 37 -0.75 -0.58 -4.38
C PRO A 37 -2.13 0.08 -4.31
N GLY A 38 -2.41 0.96 -5.28
CA GLY A 38 -3.63 1.75 -5.35
C GLY A 38 -3.59 3.06 -4.57
N ASP A 39 -2.56 3.33 -3.76
CA ASP A 39 -2.40 4.65 -3.15
C ASP A 39 -2.25 5.74 -4.22
N VAL A 40 -3.00 6.82 -4.04
CA VAL A 40 -2.81 8.06 -4.79
C VAL A 40 -1.81 8.90 -4.00
N VAL A 41 -0.74 9.34 -4.65
CA VAL A 41 0.39 9.99 -3.99
C VAL A 41 0.71 11.31 -4.66
N VAL A 42 1.21 12.26 -3.86
CA VAL A 42 1.82 13.49 -4.35
C VAL A 42 3.32 13.24 -4.52
N LEU A 43 3.84 13.57 -5.70
CA LEU A 43 5.25 13.42 -6.03
C LEU A 43 5.94 14.79 -6.05
N GLU A 44 7.15 14.84 -5.53
CA GLU A 44 8.12 15.91 -5.74
C GLU A 44 9.32 15.30 -6.45
N GLY A 45 9.40 15.50 -7.77
CA GLY A 45 10.31 14.75 -8.62
C GLY A 45 10.05 13.24 -8.52
N SER A 46 11.07 12.47 -8.16
CA SER A 46 10.98 11.01 -7.94
C SER A 46 10.78 10.63 -6.47
N THR A 47 10.23 11.52 -5.65
CA THR A 47 9.98 11.27 -4.23
C THR A 47 8.49 11.38 -3.90
N ILE A 48 7.94 10.36 -3.25
CA ILE A 48 6.60 10.39 -2.65
C ILE A 48 6.65 11.32 -1.43
N ALA A 49 5.98 12.46 -1.55
CA ALA A 49 5.91 13.50 -0.53
C ALA A 49 4.70 13.33 0.40
N GLU A 50 3.58 12.83 -0.14
CA GLU A 50 2.32 12.65 0.59
C GLU A 50 1.51 11.49 0.00
N ILE A 51 0.71 10.82 0.85
CA ILE A 51 -0.33 9.89 0.43
C ILE A 51 -1.68 10.61 0.56
N ARG A 52 -2.45 10.66 -0.51
CA ARG A 52 -3.79 11.27 -0.50
C ARG A 52 -4.75 10.38 0.30
N PRO A 53 -5.83 10.95 0.87
CA PRO A 53 -6.82 10.19 1.62
C PRO A 53 -7.34 8.97 0.86
N ARG A 54 -7.32 7.81 1.51
CA ARG A 54 -7.80 6.54 0.94
C ARG A 54 -9.32 6.49 1.00
N ARG A 55 -9.96 6.21 -0.14
CA ARG A 55 -11.41 6.00 -0.23
C ARG A 55 -11.83 4.62 0.28
N SER A 56 -10.95 3.64 0.13
CA SER A 56 -11.13 2.27 0.60
C SER A 56 -9.78 1.66 0.97
N VAL A 57 -9.78 0.67 1.88
CA VAL A 57 -8.59 -0.05 2.29
C VAL A 57 -8.91 -1.54 2.38
N LEU A 58 -8.19 -2.35 1.61
CA LEU A 58 -8.14 -3.80 1.82
C LEU A 58 -7.01 -4.09 2.79
N ALA A 59 -7.34 -4.69 3.93
CA ALA A 59 -6.37 -4.97 4.99
C ALA A 59 -6.38 -6.45 5.36
N ARG A 60 -5.19 -6.97 5.65
CA ARG A 60 -5.01 -8.31 6.22
C ARG A 60 -5.24 -8.24 7.74
N ARG A 61 -5.99 -9.22 8.26
CA ARG A 61 -6.11 -9.43 9.71
C ARG A 61 -4.74 -9.74 10.31
N ALA A 62 -4.38 -9.06 11.40
CA ALA A 62 -3.15 -9.38 12.10
C ALA A 62 -3.16 -10.84 12.58
N ALA A 63 -2.04 -11.54 12.44
CA ALA A 63 -1.89 -12.90 12.97
C ALA A 63 -2.10 -12.90 14.49
N GLN A 64 -2.78 -13.92 15.02
CA GLN A 64 -2.89 -14.13 16.47
C GLN A 64 -1.60 -14.83 16.98
N GLY A 65 -0.86 -14.19 17.89
CA GLY A 65 0.34 -14.72 18.58
C GLY A 65 1.67 -14.48 17.82
N SER A 66 2.80 -14.10 18.42
CA SER A 66 3.31 -14.23 19.81
C SER A 66 4.08 -12.96 20.23
N SER A 67 4.24 -12.75 21.54
CA SER A 67 5.03 -11.71 22.25
C SER A 67 4.67 -10.21 22.08
N GLY A 68 4.07 -9.63 23.13
CA GLY A 68 4.64 -8.43 23.77
C GLY A 68 4.31 -7.01 23.30
N ALA A 69 3.66 -6.76 22.15
CA ALA A 69 3.45 -5.38 21.69
C ALA A 69 2.02 -5.09 21.21
N GLY A 70 1.25 -4.37 22.04
CA GLY A 70 0.06 -3.56 21.70
C GLY A 70 -1.10 -4.21 20.93
N PRO A 71 -2.21 -3.47 20.73
CA PRO A 71 -3.26 -3.89 19.80
C PRO A 71 -2.67 -3.99 18.39
N ARG A 72 -2.54 -5.22 17.86
CA ARG A 72 -1.98 -5.46 16.52
C ARG A 72 -2.96 -4.98 15.47
N ARG A 73 -2.69 -3.81 14.89
CA ARG A 73 -3.53 -3.11 13.90
C ARG A 73 -3.59 -3.89 12.58
N ALA A 74 -4.74 -3.83 11.89
CA ALA A 74 -4.90 -4.43 10.57
C ALA A 74 -3.87 -3.86 9.60
N GLN A 75 -3.25 -4.70 8.76
CA GLN A 75 -2.17 -4.28 7.87
C GLN A 75 -2.71 -4.03 6.46
N PRO A 76 -2.66 -2.79 5.94
CA PRO A 76 -3.08 -2.50 4.57
C PRO A 76 -2.30 -3.35 3.56
N VAL A 77 -3.01 -3.89 2.57
CA VAL A 77 -2.43 -4.64 1.45
C VAL A 77 -2.71 -3.97 0.10
N ALA A 78 -3.84 -3.26 -0.01
CA ALA A 78 -4.18 -2.41 -1.15
C ALA A 78 -5.10 -1.26 -0.69
N ALA A 79 -5.13 -0.17 -1.45
CA ALA A 79 -5.97 0.99 -1.20
C ALA A 79 -6.73 1.40 -2.47
N ASN A 80 -7.81 2.17 -2.29
CA ASN A 80 -8.64 2.70 -3.39
C ASN A 80 -9.12 1.60 -4.36
N VAL A 81 -9.41 0.42 -3.82
CA VAL A 81 -10.02 -0.70 -4.55
C VAL A 81 -11.52 -0.45 -4.63
N ASP A 82 -12.05 -0.45 -5.86
CA ASP A 82 -13.48 -0.26 -6.12
C ASP A 82 -14.23 -1.61 -6.26
N GLN A 83 -13.53 -2.70 -6.60
CA GLN A 83 -14.10 -4.03 -6.77
C GLN A 83 -13.17 -5.13 -6.24
N VAL A 84 -13.76 -6.15 -5.59
CA VAL A 84 -13.07 -7.37 -5.16
C VAL A 84 -13.72 -8.56 -5.87
N ILE A 85 -12.93 -9.31 -6.63
CA ILE A 85 -13.38 -10.52 -7.32
C ILE A 85 -12.84 -11.71 -6.53
N VAL A 86 -13.74 -12.48 -5.94
CA VAL A 86 -13.39 -13.72 -5.23
C VAL A 86 -13.32 -14.85 -6.24
N VAL A 87 -12.15 -15.50 -6.33
CA VAL A 87 -11.90 -16.61 -7.24
C VAL A 87 -11.82 -17.90 -6.43
N THR A 88 -12.52 -18.95 -6.89
CA THR A 88 -12.53 -20.29 -6.28
C THR A 88 -12.39 -21.35 -7.38
N SER A 89 -11.88 -22.53 -7.01
CA SER A 89 -11.72 -23.70 -7.89
C SER A 89 -12.77 -24.76 -7.57
N ALA A 90 -13.40 -25.32 -8.60
CA ALA A 90 -14.30 -26.47 -8.43
C ALA A 90 -13.56 -27.81 -8.21
N ARG A 91 -12.29 -27.87 -8.62
CA ARG A 91 -11.39 -29.01 -8.42
C ARG A 91 -10.26 -28.56 -7.51
N ASP A 92 -10.02 -29.30 -6.44
CA ASP A 92 -9.08 -28.93 -5.36
C ASP A 92 -9.47 -27.57 -4.73
N PRO A 93 -10.63 -27.51 -4.03
CA PRO A 93 -11.18 -26.28 -3.47
C PRO A 93 -10.46 -25.79 -2.20
#